data_AF-A0A1M6VE33-F1
#
_entry.id   AF-A0A1M6VE33-F1
#
_cell.length_a   1.000
_cell.length_b   1.000
_cell.length_c   1.000
_cell.angle_alpha   90.00
_cell.angle_beta   90.00
_cell.angle_gamma   90.00
#
_symmetry.space_group_name_H-M   'P 1'
#
loop_
_entity.id
_entity.type
_entity.pdbx_description
1 polymer ?
#
loop_
_entity_poly.entity_id
_entity_poly.type
_entity_poly.pdbx_seq_one_letter_code
_entity_poly.pdbx_strand_id
1 'polypeptide(L)'
;MIQITDNCKGCGICLPNCPQKAISIQNKRATISIECSECGICTRVCPTHAAVKIANTGKEGVVCAFCPVQCTIKPGFTGACKRFTNVDGTLMRNRKLVFENQLEHYESDYAKPLITASGAGSTYPCCRPAPHIVSALRDGVDMVTVVTEAPLSYSGVTVKIDTNAYLGETGDAVYRDGKKVGILSTEEYGSKMLSIGGAGLLTSKDGFIVARTIVELANGEEVSLKLQQKTTLVIQNNHAPIVDGIPQKKMRVGCGSATVGLFAETMKQAADDVIVIDHHIIGLLSEHLAGAEVGLSWSGIVVNG
;
A
#
# COMPACT_ATOMS: atom_id res chain seq x y z
N MET A 1 -11.88 7.23 -28.14
CA MET A 1 -11.52 5.80 -28.26
C MET A 1 -10.02 5.58 -28.16
N ILE A 2 -9.62 4.40 -27.67
CA ILE A 2 -8.22 3.97 -27.68
C ILE A 2 -7.96 3.20 -28.98
N GLN A 3 -6.90 3.56 -29.69
CA GLN A 3 -6.44 2.89 -30.90
C GLN A 3 -5.01 2.38 -30.73
N ILE A 4 -4.71 1.23 -31.33
CA ILE A 4 -3.36 0.69 -31.42
C ILE A 4 -2.80 1.01 -32.80
N THR A 5 -1.70 1.75 -32.86
CA THR A 5 -1.03 2.15 -34.10
C THR A 5 -0.01 1.11 -34.56
N ASP A 6 0.59 1.37 -35.73
CA ASP A 6 1.56 0.46 -36.32
C ASP A 6 2.87 0.33 -35.55
N ASN A 7 3.12 1.25 -34.62
CA ASN A 7 4.28 1.25 -33.74
C ASN A 7 4.21 0.15 -32.66
N CYS A 8 3.11 -0.60 -32.59
CA CYS A 8 2.96 -1.68 -31.63
C CYS A 8 3.93 -2.82 -31.96
N LYS A 9 4.77 -3.16 -30.97
CA LYS A 9 5.74 -4.27 -31.06
C LYS A 9 5.27 -5.55 -30.37
N GLY A 10 4.04 -5.59 -29.85
CA GLY A 10 3.48 -6.77 -29.21
C GLY A 10 4.11 -7.16 -27.88
N CYS A 11 4.77 -6.23 -27.18
CA CYS A 11 5.53 -6.50 -25.94
C CYS A 11 4.68 -6.91 -24.73
N GLY A 12 3.36 -6.81 -24.79
CA GLY A 12 2.46 -7.29 -23.73
C GLY A 12 2.36 -6.41 -22.47
N ILE A 13 3.14 -5.34 -22.33
CA ILE A 13 3.15 -4.48 -21.12
C ILE A 13 1.76 -3.91 -20.77
N CYS A 14 0.92 -3.65 -21.77
CA CYS A 14 -0.43 -3.13 -21.56
C CYS A 14 -1.43 -4.16 -20.99
N LEU A 15 -1.21 -5.48 -21.16
CA LEU A 15 -2.11 -6.54 -20.67
C LEU A 15 -2.34 -6.46 -19.15
N PRO A 16 -1.29 -6.59 -18.30
CA PRO A 16 -1.47 -6.62 -16.85
C PRO A 16 -1.91 -5.26 -16.28
N ASN A 17 -1.78 -4.18 -17.06
CA ASN A 17 -2.19 -2.83 -16.66
C ASN A 17 -3.62 -2.48 -17.08
N CYS A 18 -4.30 -3.32 -17.87
CA CYS A 18 -5.69 -3.06 -18.27
C CYS A 18 -6.66 -3.50 -17.16
N PRO A 19 -7.36 -2.57 -16.48
CA PRO A 19 -8.27 -2.92 -15.39
C PRO A 19 -9.47 -3.75 -15.86
N GLN A 20 -9.86 -3.58 -17.12
CA GLN A 20 -10.95 -4.33 -17.77
C GLN A 20 -10.48 -5.65 -18.39
N LYS A 21 -9.18 -5.96 -18.37
CA LYS A 21 -8.60 -7.10 -19.10
C LYS A 21 -9.00 -7.12 -20.59
N ALA A 22 -9.27 -5.95 -21.16
CA ALA A 22 -9.79 -5.77 -22.51
C ALA A 22 -8.71 -5.75 -23.61
N ILE A 23 -7.49 -6.20 -23.30
CA ILE A 23 -6.36 -6.18 -24.23
C ILE A 23 -5.82 -7.60 -24.39
N SER A 24 -5.66 -8.04 -25.64
CA SER A 24 -5.04 -9.32 -25.97
C SER A 24 -3.94 -9.12 -27.02
N ILE A 25 -2.96 -10.03 -27.10
CA ILE A 25 -1.93 -10.01 -28.14
C ILE A 25 -2.31 -11.00 -29.24
N GLN A 26 -2.47 -10.51 -30.45
CA GLN A 26 -2.75 -11.30 -31.65
C GLN A 26 -1.81 -10.84 -32.76
N ASN A 27 -1.20 -11.77 -33.49
CA ASN A 27 -0.26 -11.47 -34.59
C ASN A 27 0.84 -10.46 -34.19
N LYS A 28 1.43 -10.64 -33.00
CA LYS A 28 2.45 -9.75 -32.42
C LYS A 28 2.01 -8.29 -32.25
N ARG A 29 0.70 -8.04 -32.11
CA ARG A 29 0.12 -6.73 -31.83
C ARG A 29 -0.93 -6.79 -30.74
N ALA A 30 -1.06 -5.69 -30.01
CA ALA A 30 -2.16 -5.51 -29.07
C ALA A 30 -3.47 -5.27 -29.83
N THR A 31 -4.53 -5.94 -29.39
CA THR A 31 -5.91 -5.77 -29.85
C THR A 31 -6.78 -5.39 -28.66
N ILE A 32 -7.80 -4.56 -28.88
CA ILE A 32 -8.68 -4.05 -27.84
C ILE A 32 -10.09 -4.59 -28.07
N SER A 33 -10.66 -5.21 -27.05
CA SER A 33 -12.01 -5.77 -27.09
C SER A 33 -13.08 -4.76 -26.68
N ILE A 34 -14.35 -5.18 -26.75
CA ILE A 34 -15.51 -4.30 -26.53
C ILE A 34 -15.58 -3.76 -25.09
N GLU A 35 -15.08 -4.52 -24.11
CA GLU A 35 -15.02 -4.23 -22.67
C GLU A 35 -14.17 -2.98 -22.34
N CYS A 36 -13.39 -2.46 -23.29
CA CYS A 36 -12.54 -1.31 -23.07
C CYS A 36 -13.35 -0.07 -22.67
N SER A 37 -13.08 0.44 -21.47
CA SER A 37 -13.73 1.64 -20.92
C SER A 37 -13.00 2.95 -21.25
N GLU A 38 -12.09 2.94 -22.22
CA GLU A 38 -11.33 4.11 -22.70
C GLU A 38 -10.53 4.90 -21.63
N CYS A 39 -10.11 4.24 -20.55
CA CYS A 39 -9.46 4.91 -19.41
C CYS A 39 -8.04 5.45 -19.67
N GLY A 40 -7.42 5.10 -20.80
CA GLY A 40 -6.10 5.61 -21.18
C GLY A 40 -4.91 5.09 -20.37
N ILE A 41 -5.06 4.03 -19.57
CA ILE A 41 -3.92 3.45 -18.83
C ILE A 41 -2.88 2.89 -19.80
N CYS A 42 -3.34 2.17 -20.83
CA CYS A 42 -2.48 1.59 -21.86
C CYS A 42 -1.63 2.63 -22.62
N THR A 43 -2.12 3.87 -22.77
CA THR A 43 -1.38 4.94 -23.47
C THR A 43 -0.20 5.43 -22.64
N ARG A 44 -0.35 5.45 -21.31
CA ARG A 44 0.71 5.84 -20.36
C ARG A 44 1.81 4.80 -20.21
N VAL A 45 1.44 3.52 -20.21
CA VAL A 45 2.40 2.42 -19.98
C VAL A 45 3.06 1.91 -21.27
N CYS A 46 2.61 2.34 -22.45
CA CYS A 46 3.15 1.86 -23.72
C CYS A 46 4.51 2.53 -24.03
N PRO A 47 5.62 1.78 -24.05
CA PRO A 47 6.96 2.36 -24.25
C PRO A 47 7.19 2.88 -25.68
N THR A 48 6.43 2.38 -26.66
CA THR A 48 6.53 2.82 -28.06
C THR A 48 5.42 3.81 -28.44
N HIS A 49 4.64 4.27 -27.47
CA HIS A 49 3.49 5.17 -27.67
C HIS A 49 2.51 4.67 -28.75
N ALA A 50 2.40 3.34 -28.91
CA ALA A 50 1.54 2.73 -29.90
C ALA A 50 0.06 2.72 -29.50
N ALA A 51 -0.25 2.79 -28.20
CA ALA A 51 -1.62 3.00 -27.73
C ALA A 51 -1.89 4.50 -27.64
N VAL A 52 -2.85 4.99 -28.41
CA VAL A 52 -3.19 6.42 -28.49
C VAL A 52 -4.67 6.64 -28.19
N LYS A 53 -5.00 7.81 -27.61
CA LYS A 53 -6.38 8.25 -27.41
C LYS A 53 -6.74 9.19 -28.56
N ILE A 54 -7.70 8.78 -29.37
CA ILE A 54 -8.24 9.59 -30.47
C ILE A 54 -9.66 10.06 -30.13
N ALA A 55 -10.10 11.15 -30.76
CA ALA A 55 -11.46 11.65 -30.63
C ALA A 55 -12.46 10.53 -30.94
N ASN A 56 -13.42 10.31 -30.05
CA ASN A 56 -14.50 9.37 -30.32
C ASN A 56 -15.58 10.10 -31.12
N THR A 57 -15.77 9.72 -32.38
CA THR A 57 -16.87 10.20 -33.22
C THR A 57 -18.14 9.34 -33.08
N GLY A 58 -18.04 8.19 -32.40
CA GLY A 58 -19.16 7.30 -32.11
C GLY A 58 -19.90 7.67 -30.81
N LYS A 59 -21.22 7.47 -30.80
CA LYS A 59 -22.12 7.73 -29.66
C LYS A 59 -22.27 6.55 -28.68
N GLU A 60 -21.46 5.50 -28.82
CA GLU A 60 -21.65 4.29 -28.03
C GLU A 60 -21.01 4.41 -26.64
N GLY A 61 -21.87 4.55 -25.62
CA GLY A 61 -21.50 4.54 -24.21
C GLY A 61 -21.69 5.89 -23.51
N VAL A 62 -21.55 5.86 -22.18
CA VAL A 62 -21.76 7.02 -21.31
C VAL A 62 -20.41 7.44 -20.73
N VAL A 63 -20.11 8.74 -20.81
CA VAL A 63 -18.92 9.31 -20.17
C VAL A 63 -19.16 9.43 -18.67
N CYS A 64 -18.36 8.73 -17.88
CA CYS A 64 -18.45 8.72 -16.43
C CYS A 64 -17.97 10.05 -15.84
N ALA A 65 -18.83 10.73 -15.06
CA ALA A 65 -18.52 12.00 -14.42
C ALA A 65 -18.11 11.88 -12.94
N PHE A 66 -17.91 10.66 -12.43
CA PHE A 66 -17.65 10.39 -11.02
C PHE A 66 -16.16 10.45 -10.62
N CYS A 67 -15.24 10.60 -11.58
CA CYS A 67 -13.82 10.81 -11.31
C CYS A 67 -13.13 11.50 -12.51
N PRO A 68 -11.91 12.05 -12.33
CA PRO A 68 -11.19 12.76 -13.40
C PRO A 68 -10.79 11.88 -14.60
N VAL A 69 -10.84 10.55 -14.48
CA VAL A 69 -10.47 9.64 -15.59
C VAL A 69 -11.47 9.73 -16.74
N GLN A 70 -12.74 10.04 -16.46
CA GLN A 70 -13.80 10.19 -17.46
C GLN A 70 -13.85 9.03 -18.47
N CYS A 71 -13.96 7.80 -17.94
CA CYS A 71 -14.10 6.60 -18.76
C CYS A 71 -15.39 6.65 -19.59
N THR A 72 -15.33 6.16 -20.83
CA THR A 72 -16.52 5.91 -21.65
C THR A 72 -16.96 4.47 -21.42
N ILE A 73 -18.16 4.26 -20.84
CA ILE A 73 -18.65 2.93 -20.45
C ILE A 73 -19.76 2.52 -21.42
N LYS A 74 -19.54 1.45 -22.18
CA LYS A 74 -20.55 0.90 -23.11
C LYS A 74 -21.66 0.14 -22.36
N PRO A 75 -22.88 0.04 -22.92
CA PRO A 75 -23.98 -0.72 -22.29
C PRO A 75 -23.57 -2.14 -21.90
N GLY A 76 -23.94 -2.58 -20.70
CA GLY A 76 -23.59 -3.89 -20.15
C GLY A 76 -22.19 -4.00 -19.53
N PHE A 77 -21.32 -3.00 -19.69
CA PHE A 77 -19.94 -3.03 -19.19
C PHE A 77 -19.72 -2.10 -18.00
N THR A 78 -18.53 -2.20 -17.40
CA THR A 78 -18.13 -1.38 -16.25
C THR A 78 -17.04 -0.36 -16.61
N GLY A 79 -16.98 0.72 -15.84
CA GLY A 79 -15.85 1.68 -15.91
C GLY A 79 -14.57 1.09 -15.33
N ALA A 80 -13.41 1.71 -15.59
CA ALA A 80 -12.11 1.19 -15.13
C ALA A 80 -12.02 0.90 -13.62
N CYS A 81 -12.72 1.65 -12.78
CA CYS A 81 -12.77 1.40 -11.34
C CYS A 81 -13.70 0.24 -10.93
N LYS A 82 -14.46 -0.31 -11.88
CA LYS A 82 -15.47 -1.38 -11.74
C LYS A 82 -16.66 -1.05 -10.83
N ARG A 83 -16.77 0.19 -10.32
CA ARG A 83 -17.84 0.63 -9.39
C ARG A 83 -19.15 1.01 -10.05
N PHE A 84 -19.12 1.26 -11.36
CA PHE A 84 -20.26 1.71 -12.13
C PHE A 84 -20.42 0.82 -13.36
N THR A 85 -21.64 0.33 -13.56
CA THR A 85 -22.09 -0.39 -14.74
C THR A 85 -22.99 0.53 -15.57
N ASN A 86 -22.85 0.52 -16.90
CA ASN A 86 -23.82 1.15 -17.77
C ASN A 86 -25.01 0.20 -17.98
N VAL A 87 -26.15 0.51 -17.39
CA VAL A 87 -27.42 -0.18 -17.58
C VAL A 87 -28.31 0.72 -18.43
N ASP A 88 -28.53 0.32 -19.68
CA ASP A 88 -29.40 0.99 -20.65
C ASP A 88 -29.17 2.50 -20.80
N GLY A 89 -27.90 2.91 -20.85
CA GLY A 89 -27.51 4.32 -20.99
C GLY A 89 -27.44 5.10 -19.68
N THR A 90 -27.66 4.44 -18.54
CA THR A 90 -27.56 5.02 -17.20
C THR A 90 -26.43 4.37 -16.41
N LEU A 91 -25.54 5.17 -15.80
CA LEU A 91 -24.49 4.64 -14.94
C LEU A 91 -25.03 4.34 -13.56
N MET A 92 -25.19 3.04 -13.26
CA MET A 92 -25.58 2.57 -11.94
C MET A 92 -24.37 2.11 -11.13
N ARG A 93 -24.32 2.52 -9.87
CA ARG A 93 -23.33 2.01 -8.93
C ARG A 93 -23.63 0.53 -8.64
N ASN A 94 -22.63 -0.33 -8.86
CA ASN A 94 -22.76 -1.79 -8.69
C ASN A 94 -22.01 -2.32 -7.45
N ARG A 95 -21.29 -1.44 -6.74
CA ARG A 95 -20.52 -1.75 -5.54
C ARG A 95 -21.02 -0.90 -4.39
N LYS A 96 -21.41 -1.56 -3.29
CA LYS A 96 -21.85 -0.89 -2.05
C LYS A 96 -20.73 0.04 -1.55
N LEU A 97 -21.11 1.20 -1.05
CA LEU A 97 -20.21 2.06 -0.30
C LEU A 97 -19.84 1.35 1.01
N VAL A 98 -18.56 1.37 1.36
CA VAL A 98 -18.09 0.77 2.59
C VAL A 98 -18.24 1.81 3.70
N PHE A 99 -19.30 1.65 4.50
CA PHE A 99 -19.64 2.51 5.63
C PHE A 99 -19.13 1.98 6.98
N GLU A 100 -18.69 0.73 7.01
CA GLU A 100 -18.13 0.12 8.21
C GLU A 100 -16.74 0.68 8.43
N ASN A 101 -16.59 1.45 9.51
CA ASN A 101 -15.30 1.80 10.03
C ASN A 101 -14.90 0.73 11.06
N GLN A 102 -13.82 0.00 10.80
CA GLN A 102 -13.27 -0.98 11.76
C GLN A 102 -12.48 -0.31 12.89
N LEU A 103 -12.43 1.02 12.93
CA LEU A 103 -11.92 1.73 14.10
C LEU A 103 -12.92 1.58 15.25
N GLU A 104 -12.60 0.67 16.17
CA GLU A 104 -13.40 0.41 17.37
C GLU A 104 -13.24 1.51 18.43
N HIS A 105 -12.19 2.33 18.33
CA HIS A 105 -11.88 3.36 19.32
C HIS A 105 -11.95 4.76 18.72
N TYR A 106 -12.93 5.53 19.20
CA TYR A 106 -12.97 6.97 19.05
C TYR A 106 -12.77 7.60 20.43
N GLU A 107 -12.08 8.74 20.50
CA GLU A 107 -11.87 9.47 21.76
C GLU A 107 -13.19 9.93 22.41
N SER A 108 -14.24 10.09 21.60
CA SER A 108 -15.61 10.38 22.06
C SER A 108 -16.65 10.04 20.98
N ASP A 109 -17.94 10.03 21.35
CA ASP A 109 -19.05 9.86 20.41
C ASP A 109 -19.16 10.99 19.37
N TYR A 110 -18.62 12.18 19.66
CA TYR A 110 -18.54 13.30 18.72
C TYR A 110 -17.43 13.11 17.67
N ALA A 111 -16.35 12.40 18.01
CA ALA A 111 -15.28 12.07 17.08
C ALA A 111 -15.69 11.00 16.05
N LYS A 112 -16.77 10.25 16.33
CA LYS A 112 -17.31 9.25 15.42
C LYS A 112 -18.11 9.91 14.29
N PRO A 113 -17.67 9.82 13.02
CA PRO A 113 -18.44 10.37 11.91
C PRO A 113 -19.81 9.67 11.77
N LEU A 114 -20.79 10.37 11.21
CA LEU A 114 -22.13 9.81 10.96
C LEU A 114 -22.07 8.64 9.95
N ILE A 115 -21.18 8.76 8.97
CA ILE A 115 -20.89 7.78 7.95
C ILE A 115 -19.39 7.85 7.60
N THR A 116 -18.80 6.74 7.16
CA THR A 116 -17.56 6.75 6.36
C THR A 116 -17.89 6.23 4.97
N ALA A 117 -17.08 6.52 3.94
CA ALA A 117 -17.29 5.84 2.66
C ALA A 117 -16.01 5.72 1.86
N SER A 118 -15.58 4.48 1.59
CA SER A 118 -14.58 4.21 0.57
C SER A 118 -15.22 4.06 -0.81
N GLY A 119 -14.65 4.74 -1.82
CA GLY A 119 -15.15 4.71 -3.19
C GLY A 119 -16.41 5.56 -3.43
N ALA A 120 -16.62 6.60 -2.62
CA ALA A 120 -17.71 7.57 -2.73
C ALA A 120 -17.86 8.18 -4.13
N GLY A 121 -16.78 8.22 -4.92
CA GLY A 121 -16.80 8.80 -6.25
C GLY A 121 -16.83 10.32 -6.12
N SER A 122 -15.65 10.92 -6.07
CA SER A 122 -15.52 12.36 -6.17
C SER A 122 -14.37 12.74 -7.11
N THR A 123 -14.30 14.02 -7.41
CA THR A 123 -13.28 14.62 -8.25
C THR A 123 -12.30 15.46 -7.42
N TYR A 124 -12.07 15.11 -6.14
CA TYR A 124 -11.25 15.93 -5.23
C TYR A 124 -9.83 16.18 -5.77
N PRO A 125 -9.32 17.42 -5.69
CA PRO A 125 -10.03 18.64 -5.31
C PRO A 125 -11.05 19.06 -6.37
N CYS A 126 -12.28 19.38 -5.98
CA CYS A 126 -13.34 19.77 -6.92
C CYS A 126 -14.19 20.92 -6.41
N CYS A 127 -14.71 21.72 -7.35
CA CYS A 127 -15.77 22.70 -7.10
C CYS A 127 -17.17 22.08 -6.95
N ARG A 128 -17.35 20.80 -7.29
CA ARG A 128 -18.61 20.09 -7.07
C ARG A 128 -18.73 19.70 -5.60
N PRO A 129 -19.92 19.83 -4.98
CA PRO A 129 -20.15 19.36 -3.62
C PRO A 129 -19.79 17.88 -3.46
N ALA A 130 -19.42 17.51 -2.23
CA ALA A 130 -19.20 16.11 -1.88
C ALA A 130 -20.47 15.28 -2.17
N PRO A 131 -20.35 14.04 -2.68
CA PRO A 131 -21.50 13.21 -3.05
C PRO A 131 -22.37 12.80 -1.86
N HIS A 132 -21.80 12.81 -0.65
CA HIS A 132 -22.53 12.48 0.57
C HIS A 132 -22.27 13.54 1.63
N ILE A 133 -23.32 14.30 1.96
CA ILE A 133 -23.36 15.27 3.04
C ILE A 133 -24.56 14.86 3.89
N VAL A 134 -24.30 14.41 5.12
CA VAL A 134 -25.34 13.98 6.06
C VAL A 134 -25.23 14.77 7.35
N SER A 135 -26.36 14.97 8.03
CA SER A 135 -26.42 15.63 9.32
C SER A 135 -27.29 14.86 10.31
N ALA A 136 -27.00 15.01 11.59
CA ALA A 136 -27.81 14.50 12.69
C ALA A 136 -27.53 15.30 13.96
N LEU A 137 -28.52 15.40 14.85
CA LEU A 137 -28.34 15.96 16.18
C LEU A 137 -27.81 14.88 17.13
N ARG A 138 -26.70 15.14 17.83
CA ARG A 138 -26.19 14.29 18.92
C ARG A 138 -26.02 15.14 20.16
N ASP A 139 -26.74 14.81 21.22
CA ASP A 139 -26.68 15.52 22.52
C ASP A 139 -26.81 17.05 22.41
N GLY A 140 -27.70 17.51 21.52
CA GLY A 140 -27.91 18.94 21.28
C GLY A 140 -26.88 19.62 20.37
N VAL A 141 -25.93 18.87 19.80
CA VAL A 141 -24.93 19.35 18.83
C VAL A 141 -25.27 18.87 17.43
N ASP A 142 -25.34 19.80 16.47
CA ASP A 142 -25.49 19.48 15.06
C ASP A 142 -24.20 18.87 14.50
N MET A 143 -24.25 17.58 14.20
CA MET A 143 -23.16 16.85 13.57
C MET A 143 -23.36 16.88 12.06
N VAL A 144 -22.34 17.27 11.31
CA VAL A 144 -22.32 17.21 9.84
C VAL A 144 -21.13 16.37 9.39
N THR A 145 -21.38 15.34 8.59
CA THR A 145 -20.33 14.52 7.97
C THR A 145 -20.32 14.71 6.46
N VAL A 146 -19.17 15.14 5.94
CA VAL A 146 -18.92 15.36 4.52
C VAL A 146 -17.97 14.29 4.02
N VAL A 147 -18.44 13.42 3.12
CA VAL A 147 -17.62 12.33 2.59
C VAL A 147 -17.21 12.59 1.15
N THR A 148 -15.91 12.74 0.94
CA THR A 148 -15.26 12.83 -0.37
C THR A 148 -14.25 11.69 -0.53
N GLU A 149 -13.94 11.34 -1.77
CA GLU A 149 -12.86 10.41 -2.09
C GLU A 149 -11.53 11.15 -2.24
N ALA A 150 -10.49 10.68 -1.59
CA ALA A 150 -9.13 11.17 -1.77
C ALA A 150 -8.43 10.37 -2.88
N PRO A 151 -7.77 11.02 -3.85
CA PRO A 151 -6.96 10.30 -4.81
C PRO A 151 -5.77 9.66 -4.10
N LEU A 152 -5.42 8.43 -4.50
CA LEU A 152 -4.26 7.73 -3.96
C LEU A 152 -2.93 8.47 -4.26
N SER A 153 -2.93 9.45 -5.17
CA SER A 153 -1.75 10.13 -5.74
C SER A 153 -0.76 10.73 -4.74
N TYR A 154 -1.17 11.03 -3.50
CA TYR A 154 -0.30 11.55 -2.44
C TYR A 154 -0.13 10.58 -1.27
N SER A 155 -0.69 9.37 -1.40
CA SER A 155 -0.73 8.38 -0.34
C SER A 155 0.45 7.41 -0.42
N GLY A 156 0.71 6.75 0.68
CA GLY A 156 1.64 5.64 0.80
C GLY A 156 1.22 4.74 1.96
N VAL A 157 1.93 3.63 2.13
CA VAL A 157 1.79 2.76 3.28
C VAL A 157 3.15 2.53 3.91
N THR A 158 3.17 2.52 5.24
CA THR A 158 4.31 2.07 6.02
C THR A 158 4.08 0.61 6.38
N VAL A 159 5.06 -0.24 6.06
CA VAL A 159 4.98 -1.68 6.31
C VAL A 159 6.02 -2.04 7.35
N LYS A 160 5.57 -2.55 8.51
CA LYS A 160 6.40 -3.15 9.53
C LYS A 160 6.71 -4.60 9.15
N ILE A 161 7.99 -4.95 9.10
CA ILE A 161 8.46 -6.30 8.76
C ILE A 161 9.16 -6.90 9.98
N ASP A 162 8.54 -7.95 10.51
CA ASP A 162 9.02 -8.67 11.68
C ASP A 162 10.03 -9.74 11.27
N THR A 163 11.32 -9.35 11.20
CA THR A 163 12.42 -10.23 10.82
C THR A 163 13.75 -9.77 11.43
N ASN A 164 14.62 -10.73 11.73
CA ASN A 164 16.04 -10.47 12.05
C ASN A 164 16.96 -10.53 10.82
N ALA A 165 16.42 -10.90 9.64
CA ALA A 165 17.20 -10.94 8.41
C ALA A 165 17.68 -9.56 8.00
N TYR A 166 18.90 -9.47 7.45
CA TYR A 166 19.39 -8.23 6.86
C TYR A 166 18.66 -7.95 5.56
N LEU A 167 18.04 -6.77 5.46
CA LEU A 167 17.24 -6.35 4.32
C LEU A 167 17.88 -5.23 3.50
N GLY A 168 18.94 -4.61 4.01
CA GLY A 168 19.59 -3.42 3.43
C GLY A 168 19.69 -2.29 4.45
N GLU A 169 20.16 -1.13 3.97
CA GLU A 169 20.32 0.10 4.72
C GLU A 169 19.11 1.03 4.56
N THR A 170 18.96 1.96 5.52
CA THR A 170 17.93 2.99 5.43
C THR A 170 18.11 3.83 4.16
N GLY A 171 17.03 4.00 3.39
CA GLY A 171 17.03 4.74 2.12
C GLY A 171 17.17 3.85 0.88
N ASP A 172 17.54 2.57 1.04
CA ASP A 172 17.66 1.66 -0.09
C ASP A 172 16.33 1.45 -0.82
N ALA A 173 16.42 1.30 -2.15
CA ALA A 173 15.25 1.18 -2.99
C ALA A 173 14.59 -0.21 -2.90
N VAL A 174 13.27 -0.19 -2.79
CA VAL A 174 12.40 -1.38 -2.87
C VAL A 174 11.79 -1.44 -4.26
N TYR A 175 11.87 -2.61 -4.89
CA TYR A 175 11.43 -2.84 -6.25
C TYR A 175 10.30 -3.88 -6.32
N ARG A 176 9.46 -3.73 -7.35
CA ARG A 176 8.51 -4.75 -7.79
C ARG A 176 8.53 -4.80 -9.31
N ASP A 177 8.62 -5.98 -9.90
CA ASP A 177 8.74 -6.18 -11.35
C ASP A 177 9.82 -5.28 -12.00
N GLY A 178 10.95 -5.08 -11.29
CA GLY A 178 12.05 -4.22 -11.72
C GLY A 178 11.81 -2.71 -11.60
N LYS A 179 10.67 -2.27 -11.03
CA LYS A 179 10.30 -0.86 -10.86
C LYS A 179 10.39 -0.45 -9.40
N LYS A 180 10.94 0.74 -9.12
CA LYS A 180 11.02 1.26 -7.74
C LYS A 180 9.61 1.58 -7.24
N VAL A 181 9.23 0.98 -6.11
CA VAL A 181 7.91 1.16 -5.47
C VAL A 181 7.99 1.77 -4.08
N GLY A 182 9.18 1.83 -3.49
CA GLY A 182 9.38 2.40 -2.17
C GLY A 182 10.84 2.44 -1.75
N ILE A 183 11.05 2.57 -0.44
CA ILE A 183 12.36 2.54 0.21
C ILE A 183 12.31 1.75 1.52
N LEU A 184 13.45 1.23 1.97
CA LEU A 184 13.68 0.94 3.37
C LEU A 184 13.63 2.25 4.16
N SER A 185 12.76 2.30 5.15
CA SER A 185 12.62 3.43 6.05
C SER A 185 13.38 3.16 7.35
N THR A 186 13.37 4.16 8.23
CA THR A 186 13.99 4.09 9.56
C THR A 186 13.43 2.91 10.34
N GLU A 187 14.31 2.12 10.96
CA GLU A 187 13.90 1.00 11.81
C GLU A 187 13.18 1.50 13.07
N GLU A 188 12.11 0.82 13.46
CA GLU A 188 11.29 1.20 14.62
C GLU A 188 11.14 0.01 15.57
N TYR A 189 11.53 0.20 16.83
CA TYR A 189 11.46 -0.84 17.88
C TYR A 189 12.04 -2.19 17.45
N GLY A 190 13.09 -2.11 16.64
CA GLY A 190 13.79 -3.26 16.12
C GLY A 190 13.16 -3.96 14.91
N SER A 191 12.11 -3.37 14.35
CA SER A 191 11.44 -3.83 13.14
C SER A 191 12.06 -3.17 11.92
N LYS A 192 12.14 -3.92 10.82
CA LYS A 192 12.49 -3.31 9.53
C LYS A 192 11.24 -2.63 8.99
N MET A 193 11.38 -1.40 8.52
CA MET A 193 10.26 -0.60 8.03
C MET A 193 10.42 -0.34 6.54
N LEU A 194 9.33 -0.46 5.78
CA LEU A 194 9.28 -0.06 4.38
C LEU A 194 8.31 1.10 4.21
N SER A 195 8.71 2.12 3.47
CA SER A 195 7.80 3.16 2.98
C SER A 195 7.51 2.90 1.51
N ILE A 196 6.27 2.52 1.21
CA ILE A 196 5.80 2.22 -0.16
C ILE A 196 4.87 3.32 -0.62
N GLY A 197 5.11 3.87 -1.81
CA GLY A 197 4.28 4.94 -2.37
C GLY A 197 4.84 6.36 -2.19
N GLY A 198 3.93 7.32 -2.03
CA GLY A 198 4.26 8.74 -2.00
C GLY A 198 4.17 9.41 -3.38
N ALA A 199 3.93 10.72 -3.35
CA ALA A 199 3.58 11.50 -4.53
C ALA A 199 4.57 11.33 -5.69
N GLY A 200 5.87 11.45 -5.42
CA GLY A 200 6.90 11.33 -6.46
C GLY A 200 6.91 9.98 -7.18
N LEU A 201 6.65 8.87 -6.47
CA LEU A 201 6.59 7.54 -7.08
C LEU A 201 5.28 7.34 -7.85
N LEU A 202 4.15 7.82 -7.30
CA LEU A 202 2.83 7.70 -7.91
C LEU A 202 2.64 8.56 -9.16
N THR A 203 3.33 9.70 -9.27
CA THR A 203 3.33 10.55 -10.47
C THR A 203 4.38 10.14 -11.50
N SER A 204 5.22 9.14 -11.19
CA SER A 204 6.23 8.65 -12.12
C SER A 204 5.62 7.81 -13.26
N LYS A 205 6.43 7.49 -14.28
CA LYS A 205 6.06 6.55 -15.36
C LYS A 205 5.62 5.16 -14.85
N ASP A 206 6.10 4.78 -13.66
CA ASP A 206 5.82 3.50 -13.01
C ASP A 206 4.72 3.63 -11.93
N GLY A 207 4.03 4.77 -11.83
CA GLY A 207 3.06 5.04 -10.76
C GLY A 207 1.93 4.01 -10.62
N PHE A 208 1.57 3.30 -11.69
CA PHE A 208 0.56 2.23 -11.63
C PHE A 208 1.00 1.02 -10.82
N ILE A 209 2.24 0.57 -10.96
CA ILE A 209 2.73 -0.56 -10.17
C ILE A 209 2.90 -0.16 -8.70
N VAL A 210 3.25 1.11 -8.45
CA VAL A 210 3.27 1.69 -7.10
C VAL A 210 1.88 1.66 -6.48
N ALA A 211 0.88 2.22 -7.16
CA ALA A 211 -0.51 2.24 -6.73
C ALA A 211 -1.06 0.81 -6.48
N ARG A 212 -0.77 -0.11 -7.40
CA ARG A 212 -1.14 -1.53 -7.27
C ARG A 212 -0.51 -2.15 -6.01
N THR A 213 0.77 -1.91 -5.78
CA THR A 213 1.48 -2.41 -4.58
C THR A 213 0.84 -1.90 -3.29
N ILE A 214 0.52 -0.62 -3.22
CA ILE A 214 -0.18 -0.04 -2.06
C ILE A 214 -1.54 -0.71 -1.84
N VAL A 215 -2.35 -0.83 -2.90
CA VAL A 215 -3.71 -1.36 -2.82
C VAL A 215 -3.71 -2.84 -2.42
N GLU A 216 -2.85 -3.65 -3.01
CA GLU A 216 -2.75 -5.09 -2.70
C GLU A 216 -2.30 -5.31 -1.25
N LEU A 217 -1.29 -4.58 -0.79
CA LEU A 217 -0.86 -4.62 0.62
C LEU A 217 -2.00 -4.21 1.57
N ALA A 218 -2.69 -3.11 1.26
CA ALA A 218 -3.81 -2.61 2.06
C ALA A 218 -5.02 -3.58 2.06
N ASN A 219 -5.21 -4.35 1.00
CA ASN A 219 -6.22 -5.40 0.92
C ASN A 219 -5.79 -6.72 1.60
N GLY A 220 -4.55 -6.81 2.11
CA GLY A 220 -4.02 -8.03 2.72
C GLY A 220 -3.64 -9.11 1.70
N GLU A 221 -3.40 -8.73 0.44
CA GLU A 221 -2.90 -9.63 -0.60
C GLU A 221 -1.39 -9.87 -0.43
N GLU A 222 -0.91 -11.01 -0.92
CA GLU A 222 0.51 -11.34 -0.94
C GLU A 222 1.23 -10.51 -2.01
N VAL A 223 2.36 -9.88 -1.63
CA VAL A 223 3.16 -9.06 -2.53
C VAL A 223 4.63 -9.49 -2.47
N SER A 224 5.20 -9.77 -3.64
CA SER A 224 6.63 -10.02 -3.82
C SER A 224 7.38 -8.74 -4.19
N LEU A 225 8.45 -8.48 -3.44
CA LEU A 225 9.32 -7.31 -3.54
C LEU A 225 10.78 -7.76 -3.68
N LYS A 226 11.60 -6.88 -4.23
CA LYS A 226 13.06 -7.02 -4.29
C LYS A 226 13.75 -5.82 -3.65
N LEU A 227 14.64 -6.08 -2.71
CA LEU A 227 15.42 -5.05 -2.02
C LEU A 227 16.82 -5.02 -2.64
N GLN A 228 17.29 -3.83 -3.02
CA GLN A 228 18.52 -3.62 -3.80
C GLN A 228 18.69 -4.53 -5.04
N GLN A 229 17.58 -5.06 -5.59
CA GLN A 229 17.57 -6.07 -6.66
C GLN A 229 18.26 -7.42 -6.31
N LYS A 230 18.63 -7.63 -5.04
CA LYS A 230 19.33 -8.84 -4.56
C LYS A 230 18.40 -9.72 -3.72
N THR A 231 17.88 -9.16 -2.64
CA THR A 231 17.07 -9.89 -1.65
C THR A 231 15.62 -9.93 -2.10
N THR A 232 15.03 -11.12 -2.11
CA THR A 232 13.60 -11.32 -2.40
C THR A 232 12.83 -11.31 -1.09
N LEU A 233 11.79 -10.49 -1.02
CA LEU A 233 10.93 -10.36 0.15
C LEU A 233 9.48 -10.59 -0.29
N VAL A 234 8.81 -11.60 0.27
CA VAL A 234 7.38 -11.81 0.11
C VAL A 234 6.68 -11.46 1.41
N ILE A 235 5.69 -10.59 1.34
CA ILE A 235 4.99 -10.04 2.50
C ILE A 235 3.49 -10.10 2.30
N GLN A 236 2.77 -10.33 3.39
CA GLN A 236 1.32 -10.30 3.47
C GLN A 236 0.92 -9.88 4.88
N ASN A 237 -0.14 -9.08 5.01
CA ASN A 237 -0.61 -8.62 6.32
C ASN A 237 -0.93 -9.82 7.23
N ASN A 238 -0.56 -9.74 8.51
CA ASN A 238 -0.72 -10.80 9.53
C ASN A 238 -0.06 -12.16 9.22
N HIS A 239 0.86 -12.23 8.26
CA HIS A 239 1.61 -13.44 7.96
C HIS A 239 3.12 -13.19 8.10
N ALA A 240 3.86 -14.25 8.47
CA ALA A 240 5.30 -14.18 8.58
C ALA A 240 5.94 -13.81 7.22
N PRO A 241 6.89 -12.86 7.19
CA PRO A 241 7.56 -12.51 5.95
C PRO A 241 8.45 -13.66 5.47
N ILE A 242 8.61 -13.79 4.16
CA ILE A 242 9.51 -14.77 3.53
C ILE A 242 10.67 -14.00 2.91
N VAL A 243 11.88 -14.24 3.39
CA VAL A 243 13.12 -13.60 2.90
C VAL A 243 13.95 -14.64 2.19
N ASP A 244 14.25 -14.42 0.91
CA ASP A 244 15.00 -15.35 0.04
C ASP A 244 14.46 -16.78 0.07
N GLY A 245 13.12 -16.91 0.09
CA GLY A 245 12.43 -18.20 0.15
C GLY A 245 12.35 -18.83 1.54
N ILE A 246 12.90 -18.18 2.56
CA ILE A 246 12.92 -18.68 3.94
C ILE A 246 11.87 -17.92 4.78
N PRO A 247 10.79 -18.59 5.24
CA PRO A 247 9.83 -18.01 6.15
C PRO A 247 10.49 -17.62 7.47
N GLN A 248 10.30 -16.37 7.89
CA GLN A 248 10.89 -15.84 9.11
C GLN A 248 10.02 -16.23 10.31
N LYS A 249 10.62 -16.93 11.29
CA LYS A 249 9.89 -17.46 12.46
C LYS A 249 10.20 -16.73 13.76
N LYS A 250 11.25 -15.93 13.77
CA LYS A 250 11.78 -15.29 14.97
C LYS A 250 12.03 -13.82 14.69
N MET A 251 11.64 -13.01 15.65
CA MET A 251 12.01 -11.61 15.77
C MET A 251 12.59 -11.42 17.17
N ARG A 252 13.53 -10.49 17.32
CA ARG A 252 13.98 -10.10 18.66
C ARG A 252 12.82 -9.53 19.48
N VAL A 253 12.82 -9.82 20.78
CA VAL A 253 11.80 -9.35 21.74
C VAL A 253 11.97 -7.85 22.05
N GLY A 254 13.20 -7.36 21.98
CA GLY A 254 13.58 -5.98 22.20
C GLY A 254 15.09 -5.82 22.01
N CYS A 255 15.62 -4.63 22.28
CA CYS A 255 17.06 -4.44 22.34
C CYS A 255 17.68 -5.19 23.53
N GLY A 256 19.02 -5.23 23.61
CA GLY A 256 19.74 -5.89 24.70
C GLY A 256 19.35 -5.35 26.08
N SER A 257 19.21 -4.03 26.23
CA SER A 257 18.73 -3.40 27.48
C SER A 257 17.32 -3.85 27.85
N ALA A 258 16.38 -3.92 26.90
CA ALA A 258 15.03 -4.40 27.18
C ALA A 258 15.04 -5.88 27.63
N THR A 259 15.87 -6.70 26.99
CA THR A 259 16.03 -8.12 27.35
C THR A 259 16.60 -8.27 28.76
N VAL A 260 17.62 -7.49 29.11
CA VAL A 260 18.16 -7.45 30.48
C VAL A 260 17.08 -7.01 31.48
N GLY A 261 16.35 -5.94 31.17
CA GLY A 261 15.28 -5.44 32.04
C GLY A 261 14.17 -6.45 32.31
N LEU A 262 13.77 -7.21 31.29
CA LEU A 262 12.69 -8.19 31.39
C LEU A 262 13.09 -9.49 32.10
N PHE A 263 14.38 -9.86 32.05
CA PHE A 263 14.84 -11.18 32.47
C PHE A 263 15.97 -11.15 33.52
N ALA A 264 16.23 -10.02 34.17
CA ALA A 264 17.34 -9.85 35.11
C ALA A 264 17.41 -10.94 36.20
N GLU A 265 16.27 -11.28 36.81
CA GLU A 265 16.21 -12.30 37.87
C GLU A 265 16.63 -13.69 37.33
N THR A 266 16.10 -14.06 36.16
CA THR A 266 16.44 -15.31 35.49
C THR A 266 17.92 -15.33 35.07
N MET A 267 18.44 -14.20 34.59
CA MET A 267 19.83 -14.07 34.15
C MET A 267 20.81 -14.17 35.32
N LYS A 268 20.50 -13.54 36.46
CA LYS A 268 21.28 -13.66 37.70
C LYS A 268 21.41 -15.10 38.18
N GLN A 269 20.34 -15.89 38.04
CA GLN A 269 20.35 -17.30 38.43
C GLN A 269 21.17 -18.16 37.44
N ALA A 270 21.37 -17.68 36.21
CA ALA A 270 22.03 -18.43 35.15
C ALA A 270 23.55 -18.22 35.10
N ALA A 271 24.05 -17.03 35.45
CA ALA A 271 25.47 -16.70 35.42
C ALA A 271 25.83 -15.53 36.35
N ASP A 272 27.11 -15.38 36.67
CA ASP A 272 27.64 -14.27 37.48
C ASP A 272 27.43 -12.89 36.81
N ASP A 273 27.43 -12.86 35.47
CA ASP A 273 27.04 -11.71 34.65
C ASP A 273 26.55 -12.19 33.28
N VAL A 274 25.75 -11.37 32.59
CA VAL A 274 25.17 -11.71 31.29
C VAL A 274 25.30 -10.53 30.33
N ILE A 275 25.86 -10.80 29.15
CA ILE A 275 25.91 -9.86 28.02
C ILE A 275 24.86 -10.29 27.00
N VAL A 276 23.87 -9.45 26.77
CA VAL A 276 22.90 -9.61 25.68
C VAL A 276 23.41 -8.88 24.45
N ILE A 277 23.94 -9.64 23.50
CA ILE A 277 24.38 -9.12 22.21
C ILE A 277 23.16 -8.77 21.35
N ASP A 278 23.07 -7.52 20.95
CA ASP A 278 22.03 -7.00 20.06
C ASP A 278 22.67 -5.99 19.09
N HIS A 279 22.14 -5.90 17.88
CA HIS A 279 22.71 -5.03 16.84
C HIS A 279 22.35 -3.55 17.04
N HIS A 280 21.34 -3.22 17.87
CA HIS A 280 21.01 -1.83 18.22
C HIS A 280 21.67 -1.42 19.52
N ILE A 281 21.40 -2.13 20.61
CA ILE A 281 21.89 -1.78 21.95
C ILE A 281 22.28 -3.06 22.69
N ILE A 282 23.57 -3.27 22.91
CA ILE A 282 24.06 -4.35 23.76
C ILE A 282 23.66 -4.07 25.22
N GLY A 283 23.14 -5.07 25.91
CA GLY A 283 22.81 -4.98 27.33
C GLY A 283 23.79 -5.76 28.18
N LEU A 284 24.41 -5.13 29.16
CA LEU A 284 25.25 -5.79 30.16
C LEU A 284 24.49 -5.80 31.49
N LEU A 285 24.23 -6.98 32.04
CA LEU A 285 23.38 -7.15 33.21
C LEU A 285 23.93 -6.38 34.42
N SER A 286 25.21 -6.52 34.76
CA SER A 286 25.81 -5.84 35.91
C SER A 286 25.94 -4.32 35.76
N GLU A 287 25.86 -3.77 34.54
CA GLU A 287 25.80 -2.31 34.29
C GLU A 287 24.38 -1.77 34.41
N HIS A 288 23.39 -2.61 34.15
CA HIS A 288 22.00 -2.21 33.99
C HIS A 288 21.32 -2.04 35.35
N LEU A 289 20.41 -1.06 35.45
CA LEU A 289 19.63 -0.83 36.68
C LEU A 289 18.89 -2.10 37.15
N ALA A 290 18.35 -2.88 36.22
CA ALA A 290 17.70 -4.15 36.54
C ALA A 290 18.65 -5.18 37.18
N GLY A 291 19.95 -5.17 36.83
CA GLY A 291 20.96 -5.97 37.50
C GLY A 291 21.18 -5.54 38.95
N ALA A 292 21.26 -4.23 39.18
CA ALA A 292 21.37 -3.66 40.53
C ALA A 292 20.14 -4.00 41.40
N GLU A 293 18.93 -3.94 40.83
CA GLU A 293 17.69 -4.30 41.53
C GLU A 293 17.66 -5.78 41.94
N VAL A 294 18.25 -6.66 41.15
CA VAL A 294 18.42 -8.07 41.54
C VAL A 294 19.66 -8.30 42.40
N GLY A 295 20.35 -7.24 42.85
CA GLY A 295 21.46 -7.30 43.81
C GLY A 295 22.80 -7.67 43.20
N LEU A 296 22.99 -7.48 41.89
CA LEU A 296 24.30 -7.59 41.26
C LEU A 296 25.09 -6.29 41.43
N SER A 297 26.41 -6.44 41.56
CA SER A 297 27.37 -5.33 41.49
C SER A 297 28.10 -5.36 40.15
N TRP A 298 28.62 -4.21 39.74
CA TRP A 298 29.46 -4.08 38.55
C TRP A 298 30.54 -5.17 38.46
N SER A 299 30.57 -5.91 37.36
CA SER A 299 31.50 -7.04 37.19
C SER A 299 32.90 -6.62 36.72
N GLY A 300 33.08 -5.37 36.28
CA GLY A 300 34.32 -4.90 35.67
C GLY A 300 34.45 -5.18 34.17
N ILE A 301 33.46 -5.83 33.55
CA ILE A 301 33.47 -6.17 32.12
C ILE A 301 33.12 -4.94 31.29
N VAL A 302 34.03 -4.49 30.43
CA VAL A 302 33.75 -3.42 29.45
C VAL A 302 33.54 -4.05 28.08
N VAL A 303 32.35 -3.89 27.52
CA VAL A 303 32.06 -4.34 26.15
C VAL A 303 32.59 -3.30 25.16
N ASN A 304 33.63 -3.66 24.41
CA ASN A 304 34.11 -2.84 23.30
C ASN A 304 33.28 -3.17 22.05
N GLY A 305 32.53 -2.18 21.56
CA GLY A 305 31.73 -2.26 20.33
C GLY A 305 32.56 -2.07 19.07
#